data_AF-A0A2H0KIX8-F1
#
_entry.id   AF-A0A2H0KIX8-F1
#
_cell.length_a   1.000
_cell.length_b   1.000
_cell.length_c   1.000
_cell.angle_alpha   90.00
_cell.angle_beta   90.00
_cell.angle_gamma   90.00
#
_symmetry.space_group_name_H-M   'P 1'
#
loop_
_entity.id
_entity.type
_entity.pdbx_description
1 polymer ?
#
loop_
_entity_poly.entity_id
_entity_poly.type
_entity_poly.pdbx_seq_one_letter_code
_entity_poly.pdbx_strand_id
1 'polypeptide(L)' 'MDKEEKIFRIRELLLGSEVFPKYIKEMLLNQVDNLADNQLNLLSQILSEEKEKLGDLRQDYKK' A
#
# COMPACT_ATOMS: atom_id res chain seq x y z
N MET A 1 -13.44 9.84 5.39
CA MET A 1 -12.21 9.20 5.89
C MET A 1 -11.29 10.30 6.35
N ASP A 2 -11.03 10.34 7.65
CA ASP A 2 -10.07 11.27 8.25
C ASP A 2 -8.61 10.84 7.93
N LYS A 3 -7.64 11.68 8.28
CA LYS A 3 -6.23 11.42 7.98
C LYS A 3 -5.70 10.19 8.74
N GLU A 4 -6.17 9.94 9.95
CA GLU A 4 -5.74 8.80 10.77
C GLU A 4 -6.21 7.48 10.18
N GLU A 5 -7.47 7.42 9.71
CA GLU A 5 -8.05 6.27 9.04
C GLU A 5 -7.35 5.99 7.69
N LYS A 6 -6.93 7.02 6.95
CA LYS A 6 -6.08 6.89 5.75
C LYS A 6 -4.75 6.24 6.07
N ILE A 7 -4.06 6.76 7.08
CA ILE A 7 -2.75 6.26 7.51
C ILE A 7 -2.88 4.79 7.95
N PHE A 8 -3.90 4.47 8.74
CA PHE A 8 -4.16 3.10 9.18
C PHE A 8 -4.33 2.15 7.99
N ARG A 9 -5.17 2.50 7.00
CA ARG A 9 -5.35 1.69 5.80
C ARG A 9 -4.06 1.51 5.00
N ILE A 10 -3.27 2.56 4.83
CA ILE A 10 -2.00 2.49 4.10
C ILE A 10 -1.01 1.55 4.81
N ARG A 11 -0.95 1.59 6.14
CA ARG A 11 -0.10 0.67 6.93
C ARG A 11 -0.52 -0.79 6.72
N GLU A 12 -1.81 -1.08 6.78
CA GLU A 12 -2.34 -2.44 6.51
C GLU A 12 -1.98 -2.91 5.10
N LEU A 13 -2.16 -2.05 4.08
CA LEU A 13 -1.81 -2.36 2.70
C LEU A 13 -0.29 -2.56 2.50
N LEU A 14 0.56 -1.76 3.16
CA LEU A 14 2.02 -1.90 3.09
C LEU A 14 2.51 -3.20 3.73
N LEU A 15 1.94 -3.59 4.87
CA LEU A 15 2.28 -4.84 5.55
C LEU A 15 1.89 -6.05 4.70
N GLY A 16 0.71 -6.01 4.07
CA GLY A 16 0.21 -7.06 3.18
C GLY A 16 0.79 -7.06 1.76
N SER A 17 1.47 -6.01 1.32
CA SER A 17 2.07 -5.93 -0.02
C SER A 17 3.20 -6.96 -0.15
N GLU A 18 3.26 -7.74 -1.21
CA GLU A 18 4.41 -8.62 -1.49
C GLU A 18 5.38 -8.02 -2.53
N VAL A 19 5.02 -6.86 -3.09
CA VAL A 19 5.75 -6.22 -4.20
C VAL A 19 6.97 -5.45 -3.72
N PHE A 20 6.85 -4.78 -2.57
CA PHE A 20 7.93 -3.95 -2.06
C PHE A 20 8.97 -4.76 -1.27
N PRO A 21 10.27 -4.54 -1.50
CA PRO A 21 11.32 -5.06 -0.63
C PRO A 21 11.13 -4.58 0.82
N LYS A 22 11.59 -5.38 1.79
CA LYS A 22 11.44 -5.09 3.23
C LYS A 22 11.91 -3.68 3.60
N TYR A 23 13.07 -3.25 3.12
CA TYR A 23 13.63 -1.93 3.44
C TYR A 23 12.77 -0.76 2.91
N ILE A 24 12.11 -0.93 1.75
CA ILE A 24 11.18 0.06 1.20
C ILE A 24 9.92 0.14 2.05
N LYS A 25 9.38 -1.01 2.47
CA LYS A 25 8.22 -1.04 3.39
C LYS A 25 8.52 -0.34 4.69
N GLU A 26 9.65 -0.62 5.32
CA GLU A 26 10.08 0.02 6.57
C GLU A 26 10.25 1.53 6.39
N MET A 27 10.88 1.96 5.30
CA MET A 27 11.01 3.39 4.97
C MET A 27 9.63 4.06 4.83
N LEU A 28 8.70 3.46 4.10
CA LEU A 28 7.36 4.01 3.89
C LEU A 28 6.54 4.03 5.19
N LEU A 29 6.62 2.97 6.00
CA LEU A 29 5.95 2.89 7.30
C LEU A 29 6.44 3.98 8.26
N ASN A 30 7.74 4.28 8.25
CA ASN A 30 8.32 5.33 9.10
C ASN A 30 7.98 6.75 8.63
N GLN A 31 7.59 6.93 7.37
CA GLN A 31 7.30 8.24 6.77
C GLN A 31 5.81 8.53 6.62
N VAL A 32 4.94 7.52 6.72
CA VAL A 32 3.50 7.64 6.40
C VAL A 32 2.80 8.73 7.19
N ASP A 33 3.15 8.95 8.45
CA ASP A 33 2.54 9.96 9.31
C ASP A 33 2.88 11.40 8.87
N ASN A 34 4.03 11.57 8.23
CA ASN A 34 4.56 12.84 7.75
C ASN A 34 4.08 13.21 6.34
N LEU A 35 3.35 12.31 5.67
CA LEU A 35 2.87 12.57 4.32
C LEU A 35 1.71 13.58 4.33
N ALA A 36 1.69 14.41 3.29
CA ALA A 36 0.56 15.26 2.97
C ALA A 36 -0.59 14.43 2.40
N ASP A 37 -1.83 14.95 2.48
CA ASP A 37 -3.03 14.21 2.07
C ASP A 37 -3.00 13.74 0.62
N ASN A 38 -2.45 14.53 -0.29
CA ASN A 38 -2.28 14.14 -1.70
C ASN A 38 -1.30 12.96 -1.85
N GLN A 39 -0.24 12.92 -1.06
CA GLN A 39 0.73 11.82 -1.06
C GLN A 39 0.14 10.55 -0.45
N LEU A 40 -0.66 10.68 0.62
CA LEU A 40 -1.42 9.56 1.19
C LEU A 40 -2.40 8.97 0.18
N ASN A 41 -3.14 9.82 -0.53
CA ASN A 41 -4.08 9.38 -1.57
C ASN A 41 -3.35 8.64 -2.70
N LEU A 42 -2.24 9.19 -3.19
CA LEU A 42 -1.42 8.57 -4.24
C LEU A 42 -0.87 7.21 -3.79
N LEU A 43 -0.29 7.15 -2.59
CA LEU A 43 0.26 5.92 -2.03
C LEU A 43 -0.82 4.84 -1.85
N SER A 44 -2.00 5.23 -1.37
CA SER A 44 -3.14 4.31 -1.25
C SER A 44 -3.59 3.78 -2.60
N GLN A 45 -3.57 4.61 -3.65
CA GLN A 45 -3.94 4.20 -5.01
C GLN A 45 -2.93 3.18 -5.55
N ILE A 46 -1.63 3.48 -5.47
CA ILE A 46 -0.55 2.57 -5.91
C ILE A 46 -0.69 1.22 -5.21
N LEU A 47 -0.84 1.21 -3.88
CA LEU A 47 -0.96 -0.03 -3.11
C LEU A 47 -2.20 -0.85 -3.47
N SER A 48 -3.31 -0.18 -3.84
CA SER A 48 -4.55 -0.85 -4.23
C SER A 48 -4.42 -1.48 -5.61
N GLU A 49 -3.86 -0.74 -6.58
CA GLU A 49 -3.60 -1.24 -7.93
C GLU A 49 -2.62 -2.42 -7.93
N GLU A 50 -1.57 -2.36 -7.10
CA GLU A 50 -0.62 -3.46 -6.96
C GLU A 50 -1.27 -4.72 -6.37
N LYS A 51 -2.16 -4.55 -5.38
CA LYS A 51 -2.91 -5.67 -4.80
C LYS A 51 -3.84 -6.33 -5.82
N GLU A 52 -4.51 -5.53 -6.65
CA GLU A 52 -5.39 -6.00 -7.71
C GLU A 52 -4.62 -6.77 -8.78
N LYS A 53 -3.53 -6.19 -9.32
CA LYS A 53 -2.65 -6.86 -10.31
C LYS A 53 -2.10 -8.19 -9.80
N LEU A 54 -1.66 -8.25 -8.55
CA LEU A 54 -1.22 -9.50 -7.93
C LEU A 54 -2.37 -10.52 -7.80
N GLY A 55 -3.57 -10.05 -7.48
CA GLY A 55 -4.78 -10.87 -7.43
C GLY A 55 -5.09 -11.51 -8.79
N ASP A 56 -5.05 -10.71 -9.84
CA ASP A 56 -5.29 -11.15 -11.22
C ASP A 56 -4.23 -12.14 -11.69
N LEU A 57 -2.95 -11.83 -11.48
CA LEU A 57 -1.84 -12.76 -11.75
C LEU A 57 -2.06 -14.10 -11.04
N ARG A 58 -2.41 -14.09 -9.75
CA ARG A 58 -2.66 -15.32 -8.98
C ARG A 58 -3.87 -16.11 -9.49
N GLN A 59 -4.87 -15.46 -10.07
CA GLN A 59 -6.01 -16.12 -10.70
C GLN A 59 -5.58 -16.79 -12.01
N ASP A 60 -4.78 -16.10 -12.83
CA ASP A 60 -4.30 -16.60 -14.11
C ASP A 60 -3.36 -17.81 -13.95
N TYR A 61 -2.49 -17.82 -12.93
CA TYR A 61 -1.61 -18.96 -12.63
C TYR A 61 -2.30 -20.13 -11.90
N LYS A 62 -3.56 -19.99 -11.50
CA LYS A 62 -4.36 -21.08 -10.87
C LYS A 62 -5.24 -21.83 -11.88
N LYS A 63 -5.33 -21.36 -13.14
CA LYS A 63 -5.98 -22.07 -14.25
C LYS A 63 -4.99 -22.96 -14.98
#